data_AF-A0A268KC90-F1
#
_entry.id   AF-A0A268KC90-F1
#
_cell.length_a   1.000
_cell.length_b   1.000
_cell.length_c   1.000
_cell.angle_alpha   90.00
_cell.angle_beta   90.00
_cell.angle_gamma   90.00
#
_symmetry.space_group_name_H-M   'P 1'
#
loop_
_entity.id
_entity.type
_entity.pdbx_description
1 polymer ?
#
loop_
_entity_poly.entity_id
_entity_poly.type
_entity_poly.pdbx_seq_one_letter_code
_entity_poly.pdbx_strand_id
1 'polypeptide(L)'
;MAIRTWVISFILIGSLIGLAGCAEKTNGKEADLENKVTELEKKLEEQKAAEEAAKKAAEEAEAKRIAEEEAKKPKVVNVIDPSTKTVLKSLIPVDMGFGSDNEKYKQELEQWAKELARGTDTTPGYDSKMILDKIDANGQVIKGKPRVVLEEAELVMKVIEASVNGGDVLLPIYVTESGYKPEDAAHLSEVVVATYTTKFNPSITGRNKNIELSAQAIDNVIIGTGDIFSFNHTVGPSDAAHGYQPAQEIVNKELVMGIGGGICQTSSTLFNAVDQLAIEYVEWHHHSLTVGYVPSGRDATVSYGGKDFQFKNTAGVPFLIKAIYNGNGTLTVEVRTSSAYQSLLQKR
;
A
#
# COMPACT_ATOMS: atom_id res chain seq x y z
N MET A 1 -18.13 34.81 32.62
CA MET A 1 -17.83 35.97 33.49
C MET A 1 -18.47 37.19 32.84
N ALA A 2 -19.45 37.82 33.52
CA ALA A 2 -20.07 39.17 33.33
C ALA A 2 -20.28 39.72 31.90
N ILE A 3 -21.51 39.94 31.38
CA ILE A 3 -22.46 41.07 31.62
C ILE A 3 -21.82 42.46 31.54
N ARG A 4 -22.25 43.28 30.56
CA ARG A 4 -22.63 44.73 30.64
C ARG A 4 -22.89 45.27 29.23
N THR A 5 -24.13 45.41 28.74
CA THR A 5 -25.09 46.52 28.92
C THR A 5 -24.49 47.92 28.76
N TRP A 6 -24.89 48.64 27.69
CA TRP A 6 -24.97 50.10 27.70
C TRP A 6 -26.40 50.53 27.41
N VAL A 7 -26.91 51.28 28.38
CA VAL A 7 -28.24 51.86 28.52
C VAL A 7 -28.17 53.29 27.97
N ILE A 8 -29.18 53.73 27.20
CA ILE A 8 -29.49 55.17 27.10
C ILE A 8 -30.95 55.36 27.50
N SER A 9 -31.10 56.18 28.54
CA SER A 9 -32.26 56.47 29.35
C SER A 9 -33.43 57.12 28.60
N PHE A 10 -34.64 56.63 28.89
CA PHE A 10 -35.88 57.40 28.79
C PHE A 10 -36.15 58.11 30.13
N ILE A 11 -36.30 59.43 30.13
CA ILE A 11 -36.78 60.20 31.28
C ILE A 11 -38.27 60.53 31.07
N LEU A 12 -39.06 60.11 32.05
CA LEU A 12 -40.49 60.33 32.27
C LEU A 12 -40.68 61.52 33.23
N ILE A 13 -41.78 62.28 33.09
CA ILE A 13 -42.57 63.08 34.07
C ILE A 13 -43.50 63.97 33.20
N GLY A 14 -44.79 64.21 33.42
CA GLY A 14 -45.75 63.89 34.47
C GLY A 14 -47.07 64.67 34.17
N SER A 15 -48.17 64.19 34.73
CA SER A 15 -49.58 64.59 34.54
C SER A 15 -49.96 66.07 34.74
N LEU A 16 -51.02 66.56 34.06
CA LEU A 16 -52.23 67.17 34.67
C LEU A 16 -53.27 67.68 33.62
N ILE A 17 -54.48 67.12 33.75
CA ILE A 17 -55.86 67.65 33.61
C ILE A 17 -56.14 68.83 32.65
N GLY A 18 -57.14 68.62 31.79
CA GLY A 18 -57.49 69.49 30.67
C GLY A 18 -58.30 70.74 31.00
N LEU A 19 -58.58 71.50 29.93
CA LEU A 19 -59.75 72.35 29.73
C LEU A 19 -59.87 72.65 28.23
N ALA A 20 -61.09 72.51 27.73
CA ALA A 20 -61.47 72.79 26.36
C ALA A 20 -61.24 74.26 25.99
N GLY A 21 -60.86 74.52 24.73
CA GLY A 21 -60.95 75.88 24.18
C GLY A 21 -60.09 76.13 22.95
N CYS A 22 -60.77 76.26 21.81
CA CYS A 22 -60.35 76.98 20.60
C CYS A 22 -59.30 76.32 19.70
N ALA A 23 -59.83 75.48 18.81
CA ALA A 23 -59.31 75.28 17.47
C ALA A 23 -59.25 76.62 16.72
N GLU A 24 -58.10 76.96 16.14
CA GLU A 24 -57.94 77.43 14.75
C GLU A 24 -56.50 77.94 14.52
N LYS A 25 -55.87 77.44 13.44
CA LYS A 25 -54.56 77.79 12.86
C LYS A 25 -53.29 77.04 13.33
N THR A 26 -53.28 75.71 13.27
CA THR A 26 -52.00 74.93 13.20
C THR A 26 -52.00 73.71 12.25
N ASN A 27 -53.13 73.27 11.68
CA ASN A 27 -53.18 72.04 10.86
C ASN A 27 -52.43 72.07 9.52
N GLY A 28 -52.04 73.24 8.99
CA GLY A 28 -51.37 73.32 7.68
C GLY A 28 -49.83 73.21 7.71
N LYS A 29 -49.19 73.51 8.85
CA LYS A 29 -47.73 73.47 9.00
C LYS A 29 -47.23 72.14 9.60
N GLU A 30 -48.02 71.50 10.47
CA GLU A 30 -47.72 70.17 11.00
C GLU A 30 -47.81 69.08 9.92
N ALA A 31 -48.86 69.10 9.09
CA ALA A 31 -49.00 68.15 7.98
C ALA A 31 -47.93 68.30 6.89
N ASP A 32 -47.45 69.52 6.63
CA ASP A 32 -46.33 69.77 5.71
C ASP A 32 -44.98 69.32 6.29
N LEU A 33 -44.80 69.43 7.61
CA LEU A 33 -43.63 68.88 8.31
C LEU A 33 -43.64 67.35 8.33
N GLU A 34 -44.77 66.72 8.63
CA GLU A 34 -44.91 65.26 8.64
C GLU A 34 -44.65 64.64 7.26
N ASN A 35 -45.16 65.27 6.18
CA ASN A 35 -44.85 64.84 4.82
C ASN A 35 -43.36 64.97 4.50
N LYS A 36 -42.69 66.06 4.93
CA LYS A 36 -41.24 66.23 4.76
C LYS A 36 -40.43 65.23 5.56
N VAL A 37 -40.85 64.90 6.79
CA VAL A 37 -40.21 63.87 7.62
C VAL A 37 -40.34 62.51 6.95
N THR A 38 -41.53 62.15 6.46
CA THR A 38 -41.76 60.88 5.75
C THR A 38 -40.94 60.79 4.46
N GLU A 39 -40.82 61.91 3.72
CA GLU A 39 -39.98 61.97 2.52
C GLU A 39 -38.48 61.86 2.85
N LEU A 40 -38.04 62.45 3.96
CA LEU A 40 -36.66 62.34 4.44
C LEU A 40 -36.34 60.93 4.96
N GLU A 41 -37.28 60.28 5.65
CA GLU A 41 -37.16 58.89 6.10
C GLU A 41 -37.05 57.94 4.91
N LYS A 42 -37.88 58.14 3.88
CA LYS A 42 -37.80 57.38 2.63
C LYS A 42 -36.45 57.58 1.92
N LYS A 43 -35.99 58.84 1.82
CA LYS A 43 -34.67 59.16 1.24
C LYS A 43 -33.52 58.55 2.04
N LEU A 44 -33.64 58.48 3.37
CA LEU A 44 -32.66 57.85 4.24
C LEU A 44 -32.65 56.32 4.08
N GLU A 45 -33.81 55.68 3.93
CA GLU A 45 -33.89 54.25 3.60
C GLU A 45 -33.30 53.96 2.21
N GLU A 46 -33.62 54.77 1.20
CA GLU A 46 -33.04 54.66 -0.14
C GLU A 46 -31.51 54.84 -0.12
N GLN A 47 -30.98 55.78 0.68
CA GLN A 47 -29.54 55.95 0.88
C GLN A 47 -28.90 54.76 1.58
N LYS A 48 -29.52 54.23 2.65
CA LYS A 48 -29.02 53.04 3.34
C LYS A 48 -29.00 51.81 2.44
N ALA A 49 -30.06 51.60 1.65
CA ALA A 49 -30.13 50.51 0.69
C ALA A 49 -29.08 50.66 -0.42
N ALA A 50 -28.84 51.89 -0.91
CA ALA A 50 -27.79 52.17 -1.88
C ALA A 50 -26.38 51.95 -1.30
N GLU A 51 -26.15 52.34 -0.05
CA GLU A 51 -24.88 52.13 0.66
C GLU A 51 -24.61 50.65 0.93
N GLU A 52 -25.63 49.89 1.32
CA GLU A 52 -25.55 48.44 1.51
C GLU A 52 -25.31 47.69 0.19
N ALA A 53 -25.98 48.10 -0.89
CA ALA A 53 -25.74 47.58 -2.23
C ALA A 53 -24.33 47.90 -2.73
N ALA A 54 -23.83 49.13 -2.48
CA ALA A 54 -22.47 49.53 -2.84
C ALA A 54 -21.42 48.74 -2.04
N LYS A 55 -21.67 48.50 -0.75
CA LYS A 55 -20.79 47.67 0.10
C LYS A 55 -20.74 46.23 -0.40
N LYS A 56 -21.89 45.63 -0.73
CA LYS A 56 -21.95 44.27 -1.27
C LYS A 56 -21.24 44.15 -2.62
N ALA A 57 -21.41 45.13 -3.50
CA ALA A 57 -20.70 45.17 -4.78
C ALA A 57 -19.18 45.34 -4.60
N ALA A 58 -18.73 46.10 -3.60
CA ALA A 58 -17.31 46.22 -3.26
C ALA A 58 -16.73 44.91 -2.72
N GLU A 59 -17.45 44.21 -1.84
CA GLU A 59 -17.07 42.88 -1.32
C GLU A 59 -16.99 41.83 -2.44
N GLU A 60 -17.94 41.82 -3.38
CA GLU A 60 -17.91 40.94 -4.55
C GLU A 60 -16.74 41.26 -5.50
N ALA A 61 -16.45 42.55 -5.73
CA ALA A 61 -15.33 42.99 -6.55
C ALA A 61 -13.97 42.63 -5.91
N GLU A 62 -13.85 42.77 -4.58
CA GLU A 62 -12.66 42.37 -3.83
C GLU A 62 -12.47 40.85 -3.86
N ALA A 63 -13.53 40.06 -3.64
CA ALA A 63 -13.49 38.60 -3.75
C ALA A 63 -13.06 38.14 -5.16
N LYS A 64 -13.58 38.80 -6.21
CA LYS A 64 -13.18 38.52 -7.60
C LYS A 64 -11.71 38.85 -7.87
N ARG A 65 -11.21 39.99 -7.36
CA ARG A 65 -9.80 40.36 -7.49
C ARG A 65 -8.88 39.36 -6.79
N ILE A 66 -9.24 38.93 -5.59
CA ILE A 66 -8.49 37.90 -4.84
C ILE A 66 -8.48 36.58 -5.61
N ALA A 67 -9.63 36.14 -6.15
CA ALA A 67 -9.71 34.93 -6.96
C ALA A 67 -8.87 35.02 -8.25
N GLU A 68 -8.84 36.18 -8.92
CA GLU A 68 -7.99 36.42 -10.09
C GLU A 68 -6.49 36.42 -9.74
N GLU A 69 -6.10 36.93 -8.57
CA GLU A 69 -4.72 36.83 -8.07
C GLU A 69 -4.34 35.41 -7.66
N GLU A 70 -5.23 34.65 -7.03
CA GLU A 70 -4.99 33.23 -6.70
C GLU A 70 -4.97 32.32 -7.92
N ALA A 71 -5.69 32.67 -8.98
CA ALA A 71 -5.63 31.98 -10.27
C ALA A 71 -4.28 32.18 -10.98
N LYS A 72 -3.56 33.29 -10.70
CA LYS A 72 -2.23 33.58 -11.26
C LYS A 72 -1.09 32.86 -10.53
N LYS A 73 -1.29 32.42 -9.28
CA LYS A 73 -0.26 31.69 -8.54
C LYS A 73 -0.04 30.31 -9.19
N PRO A 74 1.22 29.88 -9.39
CA PRO A 74 1.51 28.56 -9.93
C PRO A 74 0.91 27.50 -9.01
N LYS A 75 0.13 26.59 -9.58
CA LYS A 75 -0.43 25.45 -8.83
C LYS A 75 0.71 24.49 -8.54
N VAL A 76 0.95 24.20 -7.26
CA VAL A 76 2.00 23.29 -6.83
C VAL A 76 1.34 21.99 -6.35
N VAL A 77 1.85 20.85 -6.81
CA VAL A 77 1.44 19.53 -6.33
C VAL A 77 2.58 18.92 -5.52
N ASN A 78 2.36 18.68 -4.23
CA ASN A 78 3.33 18.01 -3.37
C ASN A 78 3.00 16.52 -3.29
N VAL A 79 3.95 15.66 -3.62
CA VAL A 79 3.81 14.21 -3.44
C VAL A 79 4.48 13.79 -2.14
N ILE A 80 3.74 13.13 -1.27
CA ILE A 80 4.10 12.88 0.12
C ILE A 80 4.11 11.39 0.41
N ASP A 81 5.15 10.93 1.11
CA ASP A 81 5.19 9.59 1.68
C ASP A 81 4.23 9.51 2.88
N PRO A 82 3.22 8.63 2.85
CA PRO A 82 2.21 8.55 3.90
C PRO A 82 2.77 8.05 5.24
N SER A 83 3.89 7.32 5.25
CA SER A 83 4.50 6.75 6.45
C SER A 83 5.42 7.74 7.17
N THR A 84 6.28 8.44 6.43
CA THR A 84 7.27 9.38 6.99
C THR A 84 6.76 10.82 7.04
N LYS A 85 5.68 11.12 6.31
CA LYS A 85 5.13 12.48 6.10
C LYS A 85 6.09 13.43 5.38
N THR A 86 7.12 12.91 4.71
CA THR A 86 8.08 13.72 3.96
C THR A 86 7.55 14.04 2.57
N VAL A 87 7.71 15.30 2.14
CA VAL A 87 7.49 15.69 0.74
C VAL A 87 8.64 15.13 -0.10
N LEU A 88 8.32 14.23 -1.03
CA LEU A 88 9.29 13.60 -1.92
C LEU A 88 9.57 14.46 -3.14
N LYS A 89 8.53 15.11 -3.68
CA LYS A 89 8.64 15.95 -4.86
C LYS A 89 7.54 17.01 -4.86
N SER A 90 7.91 18.24 -5.19
CA SER A 90 6.96 19.32 -5.51
C SER A 90 7.00 19.55 -7.00
N LEU A 91 5.83 19.45 -7.65
CA LEU A 91 5.65 19.60 -9.07
C LEU A 91 4.97 20.94 -9.35
N ILE A 92 5.40 21.62 -10.41
CA ILE A 92 4.67 22.74 -11.00
C ILE A 92 4.14 22.22 -12.34
N PRO A 93 2.89 21.71 -12.42
CA PRO A 93 2.39 20.97 -13.58
C PRO A 93 2.51 21.73 -14.90
N VAL A 94 2.28 23.05 -14.87
CA VAL A 94 2.37 23.90 -16.07
C VAL A 94 3.78 23.94 -16.65
N ASP A 95 4.82 23.91 -15.80
CA ASP A 95 6.23 23.88 -16.25
C ASP A 95 6.59 22.53 -16.88
N MET A 96 5.84 21.48 -16.54
CA MET A 96 5.98 20.13 -17.07
C MET A 96 5.07 19.85 -18.28
N GLY A 97 4.32 20.85 -18.75
CA GLY A 97 3.46 20.74 -19.92
C GLY A 97 1.98 20.49 -19.65
N PHE A 98 1.51 20.49 -18.40
CA PHE A 98 0.08 20.38 -18.10
C PHE A 98 -0.71 21.53 -18.74
N GLY A 99 -1.73 21.20 -19.53
CA GLY A 99 -2.56 22.14 -20.30
C GLY A 99 -2.00 22.52 -21.68
N SER A 100 -0.71 22.30 -21.95
CA SER A 100 -0.07 22.62 -23.23
C SER A 100 0.35 21.38 -24.03
N ASP A 101 0.88 20.37 -23.34
CA ASP A 101 1.26 19.06 -23.86
C ASP A 101 0.98 17.98 -22.79
N ASN A 102 -0.31 17.64 -22.66
CA ASN A 102 -0.79 16.70 -21.65
C ASN A 102 -0.22 15.29 -21.84
N GLU A 103 0.10 14.90 -23.07
CA GLU A 103 0.65 13.57 -23.37
C GLU A 103 2.07 13.47 -22.84
N LYS A 104 2.93 14.46 -23.14
CA LYS A 104 4.28 14.52 -22.57
C LYS A 104 4.25 14.58 -21.05
N TYR A 105 3.39 15.42 -20.47
CA TYR A 105 3.26 15.52 -19.02
C TYR A 105 2.93 14.17 -18.38
N LYS A 106 1.94 13.46 -18.95
CA LYS A 106 1.55 12.13 -18.47
C LYS A 106 2.69 11.12 -18.58
N GLN A 107 3.43 11.09 -19.70
CA GLN A 107 4.55 10.18 -19.89
C GLN A 107 5.69 10.43 -18.88
N GLU A 108 5.99 11.69 -18.56
CA GLU A 108 6.97 12.02 -17.53
C GLU A 108 6.53 11.54 -16.14
N LEU A 109 5.23 11.67 -15.82
CA LEU A 109 4.68 11.14 -14.58
C LEU A 109 4.71 9.61 -14.52
N GLU A 110 4.36 8.92 -15.60
CA GLU A 110 4.41 7.45 -15.68
C GLU A 110 5.84 6.94 -15.49
N GLN A 111 6.81 7.56 -16.15
CA GLN A 111 8.22 7.20 -15.98
C GLN A 111 8.70 7.45 -14.55
N TRP A 112 8.34 8.58 -13.96
CA TRP A 112 8.69 8.88 -12.57
C TRP A 112 8.02 7.94 -11.56
N ALA A 113 6.74 7.61 -11.73
CA ALA A 113 6.02 6.67 -10.89
C ALA A 113 6.67 5.28 -10.94
N LYS A 114 7.08 4.83 -12.13
CA LYS A 114 7.82 3.59 -12.34
C LYS A 114 9.17 3.57 -11.62
N GLU A 115 9.92 4.67 -11.68
CA GLU A 115 11.19 4.81 -10.95
C GLU A 115 10.98 4.82 -9.43
N LEU A 116 9.92 5.45 -8.93
CA LEU A 116 9.57 5.39 -7.51
C LEU A 116 9.18 3.98 -7.08
N ALA A 117 8.36 3.28 -7.86
CA ALA A 117 7.95 1.92 -7.55
C ALA A 117 9.16 0.97 -7.55
N ARG A 118 9.95 0.95 -8.63
CA ARG A 118 10.95 -0.10 -8.88
C ARG A 118 12.35 0.27 -8.39
N GLY A 119 12.60 1.56 -8.19
CA GLY A 119 13.91 2.10 -7.91
C GLY A 119 14.73 2.36 -9.17
N THR A 120 15.89 2.94 -8.94
CA THR A 120 16.95 3.22 -9.91
C THR A 120 18.24 2.57 -9.42
N ASP A 121 19.31 2.69 -10.21
CA ASP A 121 20.64 2.18 -9.81
C ASP A 121 21.16 2.78 -8.49
N THR A 122 20.68 3.97 -8.12
CA THR A 122 21.15 4.70 -6.93
C THR A 122 20.11 4.78 -5.81
N THR A 123 18.84 4.53 -6.11
CA THR A 123 17.73 4.78 -5.18
C THR A 123 16.81 3.57 -5.13
N PRO A 124 16.65 2.91 -3.96
CA PRO A 124 15.69 1.82 -3.83
C PRO A 124 14.26 2.28 -4.13
N GLY A 125 13.49 1.40 -4.76
CA GLY A 125 12.06 1.61 -4.98
C GLY A 125 11.21 1.27 -3.76
N TYR A 126 9.94 1.63 -3.82
CA TYR A 126 8.92 1.28 -2.81
C TYR A 126 8.45 -0.17 -2.93
N ASP A 127 8.43 -0.74 -4.14
CA ASP A 127 8.00 -2.11 -4.37
C ASP A 127 8.96 -3.06 -3.67
N SER A 128 8.39 -3.91 -2.82
CA SER A 128 9.13 -4.95 -2.16
C SER A 128 8.33 -6.24 -2.14
N LYS A 129 9.03 -7.34 -2.38
CA LYS A 129 8.44 -8.67 -2.31
C LYS A 129 8.27 -9.08 -0.87
N MET A 130 7.25 -9.92 -0.62
CA MET A 130 7.04 -10.52 0.69
C MET A 130 8.21 -11.44 1.04
N ILE A 131 8.68 -11.36 2.29
CA ILE A 131 9.43 -12.42 2.95
C ILE A 131 8.46 -13.07 3.91
N LEU A 132 8.22 -14.37 3.75
CA LEU A 132 7.22 -15.09 4.53
C LEU A 132 7.64 -15.26 5.99
N ASP A 133 6.64 -15.35 6.86
CA ASP A 133 6.84 -15.59 8.28
C ASP A 133 7.35 -17.02 8.52
N LYS A 134 8.14 -17.21 9.57
CA LYS A 134 8.66 -18.51 9.98
C LYS A 134 8.33 -18.83 11.44
N ILE A 135 8.43 -20.09 11.81
CA ILE A 135 8.36 -20.53 13.21
C ILE A 135 9.76 -20.93 13.68
N ASP A 136 10.22 -20.35 14.79
CA ASP A 136 11.50 -20.70 15.40
C ASP A 136 11.45 -22.05 16.13
N ALA A 137 12.57 -22.47 16.72
CA ALA A 137 12.63 -23.73 17.46
C ALA A 137 11.76 -23.76 18.74
N ASN A 138 11.35 -22.60 19.25
CA ASN A 138 10.51 -22.45 20.45
C ASN A 138 9.02 -22.30 20.12
N GLY A 139 8.65 -22.38 18.84
CA GLY A 139 7.26 -22.16 18.39
C GLY A 139 6.87 -20.69 18.24
N GLN A 140 7.81 -19.75 18.31
CA GLN A 140 7.55 -18.32 18.14
C GLN A 140 7.61 -17.92 16.67
N VAL A 141 6.74 -17.00 16.28
CA VAL A 141 6.73 -16.45 14.92
C VAL A 141 7.90 -15.48 14.75
N ILE A 142 8.77 -15.79 13.80
CA ILE A 142 9.75 -14.86 13.23
C ILE A 142 9.06 -14.16 12.07
N LYS A 143 8.75 -12.88 12.26
CA LYS A 143 8.15 -12.05 11.21
C LYS A 143 9.13 -11.82 10.06
N GLY A 144 8.64 -12.06 8.84
CA GLY A 144 9.32 -11.69 7.62
C GLY A 144 9.08 -10.23 7.28
N LYS A 145 8.82 -9.94 6.00
CA LYS A 145 8.55 -8.59 5.49
C LYS A 145 7.27 -8.62 4.66
N PRO A 146 6.34 -7.69 4.88
CA PRO A 146 5.15 -7.62 4.04
C PRO A 146 5.52 -7.26 2.61
N ARG A 147 4.64 -7.62 1.66
CA ARG A 147 4.72 -7.10 0.30
C ARG A 147 4.30 -5.63 0.32
N VAL A 148 5.07 -4.78 -0.34
CA VAL A 148 4.71 -3.39 -0.58
C VAL A 148 4.60 -3.17 -2.08
N VAL A 149 3.54 -2.49 -2.52
CA VAL A 149 3.32 -2.09 -3.91
C VAL A 149 2.95 -0.62 -3.95
N LEU A 150 3.65 0.16 -4.78
CA LEU A 150 3.23 1.50 -5.17
C LEU A 150 2.41 1.39 -6.45
N GLU A 151 1.12 1.76 -6.40
CA GLU A 151 0.27 1.72 -7.59
C GLU A 151 0.58 2.87 -8.54
N GLU A 152 1.47 2.60 -9.51
CA GLU A 152 2.02 3.58 -10.47
C GLU A 152 0.89 4.37 -11.17
N ALA A 153 -0.12 3.67 -11.70
CA ALA A 153 -1.21 4.28 -12.45
C ALA A 153 -2.11 5.16 -11.56
N GLU A 154 -2.36 4.75 -10.32
CA GLU A 154 -3.13 5.55 -9.36
C GLU A 154 -2.37 6.82 -8.96
N LEU A 155 -1.05 6.72 -8.80
CA LEU A 155 -0.22 7.89 -8.49
C LEU A 155 -0.31 8.92 -9.61
N VAL A 156 -0.13 8.49 -10.87
CA VAL A 156 -0.22 9.36 -12.04
C VAL A 156 -1.58 10.04 -12.11
N MET A 157 -2.67 9.27 -11.93
CA MET A 157 -4.03 9.79 -11.93
C MET A 157 -4.25 10.86 -10.83
N LYS A 158 -3.85 10.56 -9.59
CA LYS A 158 -3.97 11.50 -8.46
C LYS A 158 -3.17 12.78 -8.68
N VAL A 159 -1.97 12.68 -9.25
CA VAL A 159 -1.15 13.86 -9.58
C VAL A 159 -1.80 14.70 -10.67
N ILE A 160 -2.34 14.09 -11.73
CA ILE A 160 -3.05 14.80 -12.80
C ILE A 160 -4.29 15.51 -12.24
N GLU A 161 -5.07 14.85 -11.38
CA GLU A 161 -6.23 15.46 -10.72
C GLU A 161 -5.83 16.66 -9.86
N ALA A 162 -4.80 16.49 -9.03
CA ALA A 162 -4.25 17.58 -8.21
C ALA A 162 -3.63 18.71 -9.05
N SER A 163 -3.25 18.45 -10.30
CA SER A 163 -2.62 19.46 -11.17
C SER A 163 -3.56 20.62 -11.53
N VAL A 164 -4.88 20.43 -11.42
CA VAL A 164 -5.87 21.46 -11.70
C VAL A 164 -5.84 22.57 -10.64
N ASN A 165 -5.78 22.20 -9.36
CA ASN A 165 -5.92 23.12 -8.23
C ASN A 165 -4.66 23.26 -7.37
N GLY A 166 -3.67 22.39 -7.58
CA GLY A 166 -2.57 22.17 -6.65
C GLY A 166 -3.02 21.35 -5.44
N GLY A 167 -2.09 21.09 -4.52
CA GLY A 167 -2.34 20.41 -3.25
C GLY A 167 -1.43 19.23 -3.01
N ASP A 168 -1.79 18.41 -2.04
CA ASP A 168 -0.98 17.29 -1.59
C ASP A 168 -1.54 15.96 -2.11
N VAL A 169 -0.66 15.12 -2.65
CA VAL A 169 -0.96 13.76 -3.12
C VAL A 169 -0.17 12.78 -2.26
N LEU A 170 -0.88 11.91 -1.55
CA LEU A 170 -0.26 10.80 -0.85
C LEU A 170 0.09 9.69 -1.83
N LEU A 171 1.28 9.09 -1.69
CA LEU A 171 1.62 7.90 -2.46
C LEU A 171 0.59 6.77 -2.23
N PRO A 172 0.05 6.16 -3.30
CA PRO A 172 -0.86 5.02 -3.18
C PRO A 172 -0.07 3.73 -2.91
N ILE A 173 0.35 3.58 -1.65
CA ILE A 173 1.12 2.43 -1.19
C ILE A 173 0.19 1.38 -0.57
N TYR A 174 0.30 0.15 -1.05
CA TYR A 174 -0.44 -1.00 -0.55
C TYR A 174 0.50 -1.98 0.13
N VAL A 175 0.20 -2.31 1.38
CA VAL A 175 0.95 -3.27 2.18
C VAL A 175 0.11 -4.53 2.35
N THR A 176 0.65 -5.68 1.94
CA THR A 176 0.02 -6.99 2.11
C THR A 176 0.85 -7.83 3.06
N GLU A 177 0.28 -8.21 4.20
CA GLU A 177 0.88 -9.15 5.15
C GLU A 177 0.56 -10.60 4.77
N SER A 178 1.25 -11.55 5.42
CA SER A 178 1.00 -12.98 5.23
C SER A 178 -0.43 -13.35 5.65
N GLY A 179 -1.13 -14.10 4.81
CA GLY A 179 -2.58 -14.34 4.92
C GLY A 179 -3.00 -15.37 5.97
N TYR A 180 -2.65 -15.18 7.24
CA TYR A 180 -3.06 -16.06 8.35
C TYR A 180 -3.40 -15.25 9.61
N LYS A 181 -4.17 -15.82 10.54
CA LYS A 181 -4.44 -15.15 11.82
C LYS A 181 -3.29 -15.42 12.79
N PRO A 182 -2.82 -14.44 13.58
CA PRO A 182 -1.71 -14.65 14.51
C PRO A 182 -1.87 -15.88 15.43
N GLU A 183 -3.09 -16.16 15.88
CA GLU A 183 -3.43 -17.34 16.68
C GLU A 183 -3.21 -18.68 15.96
N ASP A 184 -3.34 -18.74 14.63
CA ASP A 184 -3.20 -19.98 13.87
C ASP A 184 -1.78 -20.53 13.95
N ALA A 185 -0.77 -19.66 14.06
CA ALA A 185 0.65 -20.05 14.00
C ALA A 185 1.03 -21.13 15.03
N ALA A 186 0.46 -21.07 16.24
CA ALA A 186 0.71 -22.05 17.29
C ALA A 186 0.15 -23.45 16.97
N HIS A 187 -0.78 -23.53 16.02
CA HIS A 187 -1.51 -24.75 15.67
C HIS A 187 -1.06 -25.34 14.33
N LEU A 188 -0.30 -24.62 13.50
CA LEU A 188 0.07 -25.07 12.15
C LEU A 188 0.95 -26.34 12.11
N SER A 189 1.53 -26.76 13.24
CA SER A 189 2.35 -27.98 13.32
C SER A 189 1.59 -29.24 13.75
N GLU A 190 0.30 -29.15 14.09
CA GLU A 190 -0.48 -30.22 14.72
C GLU A 190 -0.61 -31.47 13.85
N VAL A 191 -0.99 -31.34 12.58
CA VAL A 191 -1.26 -32.47 11.69
C VAL A 191 -0.48 -32.36 10.39
N VAL A 192 0.00 -33.50 9.87
CA VAL A 192 0.62 -33.61 8.54
C VAL A 192 -0.46 -33.93 7.52
N VAL A 193 -0.60 -33.10 6.48
CA VAL A 193 -1.60 -33.29 5.41
C VAL A 193 -0.97 -33.83 4.12
N ALA A 194 0.28 -33.48 3.85
CA ALA A 194 1.03 -33.98 2.71
C ALA A 194 2.50 -34.19 3.09
N THR A 195 3.15 -35.12 2.43
CA THR A 195 4.58 -35.37 2.64
C THR A 195 5.21 -35.92 1.37
N TYR A 196 6.48 -35.63 1.18
CA TYR A 196 7.30 -36.29 0.18
C TYR A 196 8.74 -36.44 0.66
N THR A 197 9.37 -37.56 0.32
CA THR A 197 10.73 -37.88 0.72
C THR A 197 11.58 -38.25 -0.49
N THR A 198 12.75 -37.63 -0.60
CA THR A 198 13.80 -38.01 -1.57
C THR A 198 15.00 -38.59 -0.84
N LYS A 199 15.79 -39.39 -1.56
CA LYS A 199 17.02 -40.00 -1.04
C LYS A 199 18.26 -39.39 -1.68
N PHE A 200 19.37 -39.38 -0.96
CA PHE A 200 20.68 -38.94 -1.47
C PHE A 200 21.80 -39.81 -0.90
N ASN A 201 22.97 -39.82 -1.55
CA ASN A 201 24.13 -40.56 -1.06
C ASN A 201 24.79 -39.81 0.12
N PRO A 202 24.75 -40.33 1.35
CA PRO A 202 25.31 -39.66 2.53
C PRO A 202 26.84 -39.48 2.46
N SER A 203 27.52 -40.18 1.56
CA SER A 203 28.99 -40.10 1.38
C SER A 203 29.45 -38.87 0.60
N ILE A 204 28.56 -38.15 -0.09
CA ILE A 204 28.91 -36.99 -0.93
C ILE A 204 28.75 -35.68 -0.11
N THR A 205 29.78 -35.37 0.69
CA THR A 205 29.73 -34.32 1.72
C THR A 205 29.30 -32.94 1.21
N GLY A 206 29.90 -32.41 0.13
CA GLY A 206 29.59 -31.09 -0.40
C GLY A 206 28.14 -30.95 -0.85
N ARG A 207 27.64 -31.95 -1.59
CA ARG A 207 26.24 -32.02 -2.02
C ARG A 207 25.28 -32.08 -0.83
N ASN A 208 25.62 -32.88 0.18
CA ASN A 208 24.78 -33.06 1.35
C ASN A 208 24.70 -31.78 2.19
N LYS A 209 25.81 -31.03 2.27
CA LYS A 209 25.81 -29.71 2.91
C LYS A 209 24.87 -28.73 2.19
N ASN A 210 24.86 -28.73 0.87
CA ASN A 210 23.95 -27.88 0.09
C ASN A 210 22.48 -28.24 0.29
N ILE A 211 22.16 -29.54 0.39
CA ILE A 211 20.81 -30.01 0.69
C ILE A 211 20.41 -29.62 2.11
N GLU A 212 21.30 -29.79 3.09
CA GLU A 212 21.05 -29.37 4.48
C GLU A 212 20.74 -27.88 4.56
N LEU A 213 21.57 -27.02 3.98
CA LEU A 213 21.40 -25.57 4.02
C LEU A 213 20.09 -25.12 3.34
N SER A 214 19.81 -25.64 2.14
CA SER A 214 18.57 -25.32 1.44
C SER A 214 17.32 -25.85 2.16
N ALA A 215 17.41 -27.01 2.81
CA ALA A 215 16.33 -27.54 3.64
C ALA A 215 16.08 -26.67 4.88
N GLN A 216 17.14 -26.23 5.57
CA GLN A 216 17.03 -25.31 6.72
C GLN A 216 16.39 -23.97 6.33
N ALA A 217 16.70 -23.46 5.13
CA ALA A 217 16.13 -22.21 4.65
C ALA A 217 14.60 -22.29 4.45
N ILE A 218 14.09 -23.41 3.92
CA ILE A 218 12.64 -23.62 3.73
C ILE A 218 11.92 -24.24 4.94
N ASP A 219 12.65 -24.59 6.00
CA ASP A 219 12.06 -25.20 7.19
C ASP A 219 11.24 -24.18 8.00
N ASN A 220 10.11 -24.64 8.53
CA ASN A 220 9.16 -23.87 9.33
C ASN A 220 8.64 -22.58 8.66
N VAL A 221 8.42 -22.56 7.35
CA VAL A 221 7.85 -21.38 6.65
C VAL A 221 6.31 -21.45 6.68
N ILE A 222 5.67 -20.38 7.14
CA ILE A 222 4.21 -20.23 7.14
C ILE A 222 3.77 -19.76 5.75
N ILE A 223 2.82 -20.47 5.15
CA ILE A 223 2.18 -20.11 3.89
C ILE A 223 0.72 -19.76 4.19
N GLY A 224 0.44 -18.46 4.33
CA GLY A 224 -0.91 -17.92 4.50
C GLY A 224 -1.76 -18.08 3.23
N THR A 225 -3.06 -17.84 3.37
CA THR A 225 -4.00 -17.84 2.24
C THR A 225 -3.66 -16.70 1.28
N GLY A 226 -3.43 -17.02 0.01
CA GLY A 226 -3.05 -16.05 -1.02
C GLY A 226 -1.56 -15.71 -1.08
N ASP A 227 -0.77 -16.18 -0.11
CA ASP A 227 0.68 -15.98 -0.11
C ASP A 227 1.33 -16.70 -1.29
N ILE A 228 2.39 -16.08 -1.81
CA ILE A 228 3.24 -16.67 -2.85
C ILE A 228 4.56 -17.10 -2.20
N PHE A 229 4.84 -18.39 -2.23
CA PHE A 229 6.15 -18.92 -1.91
C PHE A 229 7.08 -18.79 -3.12
N SER A 230 8.32 -18.36 -2.90
CA SER A 230 9.40 -18.42 -3.88
C SER A 230 10.58 -19.15 -3.27
N PHE A 231 11.03 -20.20 -3.95
CA PHE A 231 12.16 -20.99 -3.48
C PHE A 231 13.44 -20.15 -3.45
N ASN A 232 13.72 -19.41 -4.52
CA ASN A 232 14.93 -18.57 -4.61
C ASN A 232 14.95 -17.44 -3.58
N HIS A 233 13.81 -16.78 -3.30
CA HIS A 233 13.78 -15.75 -2.26
C HIS A 233 13.94 -16.34 -0.86
N THR A 234 13.40 -17.53 -0.62
CA THR A 234 13.49 -18.21 0.69
C THR A 234 14.88 -18.76 0.94
N VAL A 235 15.53 -19.34 -0.09
CA VAL A 235 16.84 -20.00 0.01
C VAL A 235 18.00 -19.03 -0.15
N GLY A 236 17.87 -18.00 -0.98
CA GLY A 236 18.91 -17.01 -1.23
C GLY A 236 20.04 -17.49 -2.16
N PRO A 237 21.13 -16.71 -2.26
CA PRO A 237 22.25 -16.99 -3.15
C PRO A 237 22.94 -18.32 -2.85
N SER A 238 23.23 -19.09 -3.91
CA SER A 238 23.91 -20.39 -3.84
C SER A 238 25.44 -20.24 -3.94
N ASP A 239 26.07 -19.47 -3.06
CA ASP A 239 27.50 -19.15 -3.13
C ASP A 239 28.30 -19.61 -1.89
N ALA A 240 29.63 -19.51 -1.98
CA ALA A 240 30.53 -19.90 -0.90
C ALA A 240 30.38 -19.02 0.36
N ALA A 241 29.98 -17.75 0.22
CA ALA A 241 29.80 -16.84 1.35
C ALA A 241 28.62 -17.25 2.24
N HIS A 242 27.60 -17.87 1.64
CA HIS A 242 26.46 -18.47 2.34
C HIS A 242 26.72 -19.94 2.77
N GLY A 243 27.95 -20.42 2.62
CA GLY A 243 28.37 -21.74 3.09
C GLY A 243 28.08 -22.91 2.14
N TYR A 244 27.55 -22.63 0.93
CA TYR A 244 27.37 -23.65 -0.10
C TYR A 244 28.73 -24.16 -0.60
N GLN A 245 28.75 -25.44 -0.94
CA GLN A 245 29.96 -26.20 -1.27
C GLN A 245 29.96 -26.65 -2.74
N PRO A 246 31.14 -26.89 -3.33
CA PRO A 246 31.26 -27.50 -4.64
C PRO A 246 30.60 -28.90 -4.69
N ALA A 247 29.77 -29.13 -5.69
CA ALA A 247 29.12 -30.40 -5.98
C ALA A 247 28.75 -30.47 -7.47
N GLN A 248 28.41 -31.68 -7.96
CA GLN A 248 27.91 -31.81 -9.33
C GLN A 248 26.54 -31.14 -9.48
N GLU A 249 26.39 -30.39 -10.56
CA GLU A 249 25.15 -29.73 -10.98
C GLU A 249 24.94 -29.88 -12.49
N ILE A 250 23.72 -29.61 -12.95
CA ILE A 250 23.36 -29.70 -14.37
C ILE A 250 23.35 -28.29 -14.96
N VAL A 251 24.29 -28.00 -15.86
CA VAL A 251 24.37 -26.73 -16.61
C VAL A 251 24.37 -27.07 -18.09
N ASN A 252 23.50 -26.43 -18.88
CA ASN A 252 23.44 -26.62 -20.33
C ASN A 252 23.40 -28.09 -20.80
N LYS A 253 22.65 -28.94 -20.09
CA LYS A 253 22.54 -30.40 -20.35
C LYS A 253 23.80 -31.22 -20.07
N GLU A 254 24.73 -30.69 -19.29
CA GLU A 254 25.95 -31.40 -18.87
C GLU A 254 26.09 -31.40 -17.34
N LEU A 255 26.72 -32.45 -16.81
CA LEU A 255 27.09 -32.51 -15.39
C LEU A 255 28.46 -31.85 -15.21
N VAL A 256 28.47 -30.74 -14.48
CA VAL A 256 29.67 -29.96 -14.18
C VAL A 256 29.82 -29.77 -12.69
N MET A 257 31.03 -29.46 -12.23
CA MET A 257 31.25 -29.05 -10.84
C MET A 257 30.91 -27.57 -10.70
N GLY A 258 30.00 -27.25 -9.77
CA GLY A 258 29.60 -25.89 -9.41
C GLY A 258 29.30 -25.79 -7.93
N ILE A 259 28.95 -24.59 -7.45
CA ILE A 259 28.59 -24.36 -6.04
C ILE A 259 27.07 -24.47 -5.90
N GLY A 260 26.60 -25.24 -4.93
CA GLY A 260 25.16 -25.40 -4.69
C GLY A 260 24.53 -26.63 -5.37
N GLY A 261 25.33 -27.48 -6.03
CA GLY A 261 24.85 -28.77 -6.53
C GLY A 261 24.11 -29.56 -5.44
N GLY A 262 22.87 -29.96 -5.70
CA GLY A 262 21.96 -30.59 -4.75
C GLY A 262 20.73 -29.76 -4.37
N ILE A 263 20.75 -28.43 -4.51
CA ILE A 263 19.63 -27.55 -4.12
C ILE A 263 18.33 -27.87 -4.88
N CYS A 264 18.41 -28.24 -6.16
CA CYS A 264 17.24 -28.65 -6.95
C CYS A 264 16.54 -29.90 -6.39
N GLN A 265 17.25 -30.77 -5.65
CA GLN A 265 16.61 -31.89 -4.95
C GLN A 265 15.68 -31.38 -3.85
N THR A 266 16.08 -30.34 -3.11
CA THR A 266 15.25 -29.71 -2.10
C THR A 266 14.00 -29.08 -2.71
N SER A 267 14.15 -28.31 -3.80
CA SER A 267 13.01 -27.72 -4.53
C SER A 267 12.07 -28.79 -5.08
N SER A 268 12.61 -29.87 -5.67
CA SER A 268 11.81 -30.99 -6.18
C SER A 268 11.09 -31.75 -5.06
N THR A 269 11.72 -31.89 -3.88
CA THR A 269 11.08 -32.53 -2.71
C THR A 269 9.91 -31.68 -2.21
N LEU A 270 10.12 -30.36 -2.13
CA LEU A 270 9.06 -29.41 -1.78
C LEU A 270 7.91 -29.47 -2.79
N PHE A 271 8.21 -29.37 -4.09
CA PHE A 271 7.22 -29.45 -5.18
C PHE A 271 6.31 -30.67 -5.02
N ASN A 272 6.87 -31.86 -4.82
CA ASN A 272 6.08 -33.08 -4.68
C ASN A 272 5.25 -33.13 -3.38
N ALA A 273 5.67 -32.44 -2.32
CA ALA A 273 4.88 -32.32 -1.11
C ALA A 273 3.69 -31.37 -1.31
N VAL A 274 3.90 -30.22 -1.94
CA VAL A 274 2.85 -29.19 -2.11
C VAL A 274 1.90 -29.46 -3.28
N ASP A 275 2.33 -30.19 -4.32
CA ASP A 275 1.48 -30.59 -5.46
C ASP A 275 0.30 -31.49 -5.05
N GLN A 276 0.38 -32.10 -3.87
CA GLN A 276 -0.74 -32.85 -3.29
C GLN A 276 -1.88 -31.94 -2.83
N LEU A 277 -1.70 -30.62 -2.77
CA LEU A 277 -2.68 -29.66 -2.25
C LEU A 277 -3.27 -28.79 -3.36
N ALA A 278 -4.33 -28.06 -3.02
CA ALA A 278 -4.90 -27.02 -3.88
C ALA A 278 -4.01 -25.76 -3.92
N ILE A 279 -2.97 -25.80 -4.76
CA ILE A 279 -2.08 -24.66 -5.04
C ILE A 279 -2.16 -24.22 -6.50
N GLU A 280 -1.79 -22.96 -6.76
CA GLU A 280 -1.60 -22.42 -8.10
C GLU A 280 -0.09 -22.28 -8.36
N TYR A 281 0.39 -22.83 -9.47
CA TYR A 281 1.79 -22.66 -9.88
C TYR A 281 1.98 -21.27 -10.49
N VAL A 282 2.85 -20.47 -9.87
CA VAL A 282 3.25 -19.16 -10.39
C VAL A 282 4.45 -19.33 -11.34
N GLU A 283 5.40 -20.20 -10.97
CA GLU A 283 6.55 -20.55 -11.79
C GLU A 283 7.00 -21.98 -11.49
N TRP A 284 7.18 -22.79 -12.53
CA TRP A 284 7.68 -24.16 -12.38
C TRP A 284 8.38 -24.61 -13.66
N HIS A 285 9.57 -25.22 -13.50
CA HIS A 285 10.41 -25.67 -14.62
C HIS A 285 10.97 -27.06 -14.39
N HIS A 286 11.05 -27.83 -15.45
CA HIS A 286 11.77 -29.11 -15.48
C HIS A 286 13.26 -28.93 -15.78
N HIS A 287 14.04 -29.92 -15.35
CA HIS A 287 15.45 -30.07 -15.66
C HIS A 287 15.57 -30.40 -17.15
N SER A 288 16.71 -30.00 -17.72
CA SER A 288 17.04 -30.35 -19.09
C SER A 288 17.48 -31.82 -19.25
N LEU A 289 17.77 -32.51 -18.14
CA LEU A 289 18.11 -33.92 -18.06
C LEU A 289 17.26 -34.59 -16.97
N THR A 290 17.04 -35.91 -17.09
CA THR A 290 16.40 -36.69 -16.03
C THR A 290 17.26 -36.69 -14.77
N VAL A 291 16.62 -36.50 -13.62
CA VAL A 291 17.24 -36.55 -12.30
C VAL A 291 16.88 -37.86 -11.59
N GLY A 292 17.82 -38.42 -10.82
CA GLY A 292 17.65 -39.74 -10.20
C GLY A 292 16.91 -39.75 -8.85
N TYR A 293 16.54 -38.58 -8.30
CA TYR A 293 15.96 -38.46 -6.95
C TYR A 293 14.42 -38.30 -6.94
N VAL A 294 13.79 -38.10 -8.11
CA VAL A 294 12.33 -38.04 -8.30
C VAL A 294 11.95 -38.70 -9.64
N PRO A 295 10.70 -39.19 -9.80
CA PRO A 295 10.21 -39.66 -11.10
C PRO A 295 10.27 -38.59 -12.21
N SER A 296 10.22 -39.02 -13.47
CA SER A 296 10.17 -38.10 -14.62
C SER A 296 8.96 -37.18 -14.54
N GLY A 297 9.15 -35.89 -14.78
CA GLY A 297 8.10 -34.87 -14.69
C GLY A 297 7.73 -34.47 -13.26
N ARG A 298 8.48 -34.94 -12.26
CA ARG A 298 8.25 -34.63 -10.83
C ARG A 298 9.35 -33.78 -10.23
N ASP A 299 10.08 -33.07 -11.06
CA ASP A 299 11.22 -32.25 -10.68
C ASP A 299 10.88 -30.75 -10.77
N ALA A 300 11.55 -29.95 -9.95
CA ALA A 300 11.47 -28.50 -9.96
C ALA A 300 12.90 -27.94 -9.98
N THR A 301 13.28 -27.38 -11.14
CA THR A 301 14.60 -26.78 -11.35
C THR A 301 14.60 -25.35 -10.84
N VAL A 302 15.67 -25.01 -10.10
CA VAL A 302 15.89 -23.65 -9.59
C VAL A 302 17.32 -23.22 -9.88
N SER A 303 17.52 -21.93 -10.07
CA SER A 303 18.82 -21.28 -10.19
C SER A 303 18.67 -19.85 -9.66
N TYR A 304 19.44 -19.47 -8.66
CA TYR A 304 19.33 -18.12 -8.08
C TYR A 304 19.60 -17.05 -9.16
N GLY A 305 18.71 -16.05 -9.24
CA GLY A 305 18.73 -15.03 -10.31
C GLY A 305 18.17 -15.47 -11.66
N GLY A 306 17.71 -16.72 -11.78
CA GLY A 306 17.10 -17.30 -12.98
C GLY A 306 15.81 -18.05 -12.66
N LYS A 307 15.72 -19.33 -13.07
CA LYS A 307 14.56 -20.20 -12.84
C LYS A 307 14.22 -20.29 -11.35
N ASP A 308 12.93 -20.24 -11.04
CA ASP A 308 12.43 -20.40 -9.68
C ASP A 308 11.32 -21.46 -9.63
N PHE A 309 11.05 -21.93 -8.41
CA PHE A 309 9.83 -22.66 -8.10
C PHE A 309 8.97 -21.77 -7.21
N GLN A 310 7.84 -21.31 -7.77
CA GLN A 310 6.90 -20.43 -7.11
C GLN A 310 5.49 -21.01 -7.15
N PHE A 311 4.80 -20.94 -6.02
CA PHE A 311 3.40 -21.32 -5.94
C PHE A 311 2.64 -20.39 -5.01
N LYS A 312 1.35 -20.24 -5.29
CA LYS A 312 0.41 -19.48 -4.46
C LYS A 312 -0.48 -20.46 -3.69
N ASN A 313 -0.67 -20.19 -2.40
CA ASN A 313 -1.64 -20.94 -1.61
C ASN A 313 -3.07 -20.50 -1.96
N THR A 314 -3.76 -21.37 -2.71
CA THR A 314 -5.16 -21.21 -3.09
C THR A 314 -6.09 -22.14 -2.32
N ALA A 315 -5.60 -22.82 -1.29
CA ALA A 315 -6.36 -23.82 -0.55
C ALA A 315 -7.33 -23.23 0.48
N GLY A 316 -7.30 -21.91 0.67
CA GLY A 316 -8.23 -21.16 1.54
C GLY A 316 -7.87 -21.18 3.03
N VAL A 317 -6.84 -21.93 3.42
CA VAL A 317 -6.34 -22.01 4.81
C VAL A 317 -4.81 -22.00 4.84
N PRO A 318 -4.20 -21.51 5.94
CA PRO A 318 -2.75 -21.49 6.09
C PRO A 318 -2.17 -22.89 6.34
N PHE A 319 -0.92 -23.08 5.94
CA PHE A 319 -0.14 -24.28 6.25
C PHE A 319 1.33 -23.96 6.50
N LEU A 320 2.03 -24.88 7.15
CA LEU A 320 3.46 -24.81 7.46
C LEU A 320 4.23 -25.77 6.56
N ILE A 321 5.30 -25.28 5.93
CA ILE A 321 6.31 -26.14 5.31
C ILE A 321 7.29 -26.56 6.41
N LYS A 322 7.42 -27.87 6.63
CA LYS A 322 8.42 -28.46 7.53
C LYS A 322 9.41 -29.27 6.70
N ALA A 323 10.69 -28.92 6.76
CA ALA A 323 11.75 -29.61 6.03
C ALA A 323 12.68 -30.33 7.00
N ILE A 324 12.84 -31.64 6.79
CA ILE A 324 13.56 -32.54 7.69
C ILE A 324 14.70 -33.16 6.89
N TYR A 325 15.90 -32.64 7.11
CA TYR A 325 17.14 -33.23 6.60
C TYR A 325 17.64 -34.31 7.57
N ASN A 326 17.92 -35.51 7.04
CA ASN A 326 18.55 -36.58 7.79
C ASN A 326 19.89 -36.95 7.14
N GLY A 327 20.98 -36.78 7.90
CA GLY A 327 22.35 -37.07 7.46
C GLY A 327 22.60 -38.52 7.02
N ASN A 328 21.66 -39.44 7.30
CA ASN A 328 21.72 -40.82 6.81
C ASN A 328 21.26 -40.99 5.34
N GLY A 329 20.86 -39.92 4.65
CA GLY A 329 20.58 -39.94 3.21
C GLY A 329 19.14 -39.66 2.81
N THR A 330 18.33 -38.98 3.64
CA THR A 330 16.95 -38.63 3.28
C THR A 330 16.64 -37.16 3.52
N LEU A 331 15.88 -36.56 2.61
CA LEU A 331 15.23 -35.26 2.80
C LEU A 331 13.71 -35.47 2.71
N THR A 332 13.00 -35.06 3.75
CA THR A 332 11.53 -35.09 3.80
C THR A 332 10.99 -33.68 3.90
N VAL A 333 9.99 -33.35 3.08
CA VAL A 333 9.18 -32.16 3.28
C VAL A 333 7.79 -32.60 3.68
N GLU A 334 7.30 -32.06 4.79
CA GLU A 334 5.92 -32.20 5.25
C GLU A 334 5.19 -30.87 5.06
N VAL A 335 3.94 -30.95 4.65
CA VAL A 335 3.00 -29.83 4.77
C VAL A 335 2.12 -30.11 5.97
N ARG A 336 2.12 -29.18 6.92
CA ARG A 336 1.41 -29.30 8.20
C ARG A 336 0.39 -28.18 8.34
N THR A 337 -0.67 -28.42 9.10
CA THR A 337 -1.65 -27.37 9.42
C THR A 337 -2.29 -27.63 10.79
N SER A 338 -3.20 -26.75 11.21
CA SER A 338 -4.07 -26.99 12.36
C SER A 338 -5.02 -28.15 12.08
N SER A 339 -5.29 -28.96 13.10
CA SER A 339 -6.34 -29.98 13.07
C SER A 339 -7.70 -29.41 12.63
N ALA A 340 -7.98 -28.14 12.92
CA ALA A 340 -9.20 -27.43 12.49
C ALA A 340 -9.28 -27.22 10.96
N TYR A 341 -8.16 -27.21 10.25
CA TYR A 341 -8.07 -26.96 8.82
C TYR A 341 -7.83 -28.23 7.98
N GLN A 342 -7.59 -29.38 8.63
CA GLN A 342 -7.22 -30.62 7.97
C GLN A 342 -8.18 -31.03 6.85
N SER A 343 -9.50 -30.91 7.07
CA SER A 343 -10.52 -31.30 6.10
C SER A 343 -10.65 -30.34 4.92
N LEU A 344 -10.12 -29.12 5.04
CA LEU A 344 -10.15 -28.08 4.01
C LEU A 344 -8.98 -28.21 3.03
N LEU A 345 -7.85 -28.75 3.49
CA LEU A 345 -6.71 -29.11 2.64
C LEU A 345 -6.98 -30.45 1.94
N GLN A 346 -7.85 -30.42 0.93
CA GLN A 346 -8.14 -31.61 0.12
C GLN A 346 -6.91 -32.01 -0.70
N LYS A 347 -6.67 -33.32 -0.76
CA LYS A 347 -5.67 -33.88 -1.69
C LYS A 347 -6.23 -33.85 -3.11
N ARG A 348 -5.42 -33.38 -4.05
CA ARG A 348 -5.76 -33.40 -5.49
C ARG A 348 -5.86 -34.81 -6.05
#